data_AF-A0A956W1U1-F1
#
_entry.id   AF-A0A956W1U1-F1
#
_cell.length_a   1.000
_cell.length_b   1.000
_cell.length_c   1.000
_cell.angle_alpha   90.00
_cell.angle_beta   90.00
_cell.angle_gamma   90.00
#
_symmetry.space_group_name_H-M   'P 1'
#
loop_
_entity.id
_entity.type
_entity.pdbx_description
1 polymer ?
#
loop_
_entity_poly.entity_id
_entity_poly.type
_entity_poly.pdbx_seq_one_letter_code
_entity_poly.pdbx_strand_id
1 'polypeptide(L)' 'LVMDFYKGTDPDHPTRVTVSFVAESEGTRVAILHVPTAASLDLWESRAPLYVASWELCFTSLVAVA' A
#
# COMPACT_ATOMS: atom_id res chain seq x y z
N LEU A 1 9.04 -12.82 -7.23
CA LEU A 1 8.58 -12.38 -5.89
C LEU A 1 7.07 -12.16 -5.98
N VAL A 2 6.25 -13.18 -5.68
CA VAL A 2 4.82 -12.98 -5.46
C VAL A 2 4.72 -12.66 -3.97
N MET A 3 4.78 -11.38 -3.62
CA MET A 3 4.35 -10.97 -2.29
C MET A 3 2.84 -11.13 -2.28
N ASP A 4 2.28 -11.82 -1.28
CA ASP A 4 0.88 -11.66 -0.88
C ASP A 4 0.68 -10.22 -0.39
N PHE A 5 0.79 -9.27 -1.33
CA PHE A 5 0.96 -7.84 -1.09
C PHE A 5 -0.28 -7.22 -0.45
N TYR A 6 -1.39 -7.95 -0.47
CA TYR A 6 -2.67 -7.44 -0.03
C TYR A 6 -3.43 -8.48 0.79
N LYS A 7 -2.90 -8.77 1.99
CA LYS A 7 -3.71 -9.44 3.01
C LYS A 7 -4.98 -8.64 3.24
N GLY A 8 -6.12 -9.24 2.95
CA GLY A 8 -7.43 -8.62 3.11
C GLY A 8 -7.96 -7.87 1.89
N THR A 9 -7.32 -7.88 0.72
CA THR A 9 -8.03 -7.50 -0.51
C THR A 9 -8.68 -8.68 -1.17
N ASP A 10 -9.82 -8.45 -1.77
CA ASP A 10 -10.52 -9.39 -2.62
C ASP A 10 -11.15 -8.61 -3.79
N PRO A 11 -11.56 -9.30 -4.87
CA PRO A 11 -12.10 -8.64 -6.05
C PRO A 11 -13.41 -7.89 -5.80
N ASP A 12 -14.17 -8.30 -4.78
CA ASP A 12 -15.50 -7.78 -4.48
C ASP A 12 -15.44 -6.48 -3.64
N HIS A 13 -14.31 -6.27 -2.94
CA HIS A 13 -14.08 -5.10 -2.09
C HIS A 13 -12.80 -4.36 -2.52
N PRO A 14 -12.78 -3.75 -3.72
CA PRO A 14 -11.62 -3.07 -4.25
C PRO A 14 -11.25 -1.85 -3.40
N THR A 15 -9.96 -1.55 -3.31
CA THR A 15 -9.43 -0.33 -2.70
C THR A 15 -8.73 0.53 -3.76
N ARG A 16 -8.43 1.78 -3.42
CA ARG A 16 -7.68 2.69 -4.31
C ARG A 16 -6.32 3.00 -3.70
N VAL A 17 -5.27 2.81 -4.49
CA VAL A 17 -3.90 3.19 -4.14
C VAL A 17 -3.41 4.22 -5.15
N THR A 18 -2.88 5.33 -4.65
CA THR A 18 -2.13 6.32 -5.42
C THR A 18 -0.68 6.31 -4.95
N VAL A 19 0.25 6.17 -5.88
CA VAL A 19 1.69 6.23 -5.63
C VAL A 19 2.25 7.48 -6.29
N SER A 20 2.87 8.36 -5.50
CA SER A 20 3.47 9.59 -5.97
C SER A 20 4.98 9.54 -5.79
N PHE A 21 5.71 9.92 -6.83
CA PHE A 21 7.17 10.05 -6.81
C PHE A 21 7.52 11.53 -6.89
N VAL A 22 8.21 12.03 -5.87
CA VAL A 22 8.63 13.43 -5.78
C VAL A 22 10.15 13.45 -5.77
N ALA A 23 10.75 14.15 -6.73
CA ALA A 23 12.19 14.37 -6.72
C ALA A 23 12.57 15.23 -5.52
N GLU A 24 13.58 14.78 -4.77
CA GLU A 24 14.18 15.48 -3.63
C GLU A 24 15.68 15.66 -3.91
N SER A 25 16.38 16.52 -3.17
CA SER A 25 17.78 16.86 -3.44
C SER A 25 18.73 15.65 -3.42
N GLU A 26 18.42 14.63 -2.61
CA GLU A 26 19.24 13.42 -2.45
C GLU A 26 18.46 12.13 -2.79
N GLY A 27 17.45 12.22 -3.66
CA GLY A 27 16.76 11.01 -4.13
C GLY A 27 15.33 11.27 -4.59
N THR A 28 14.49 10.25 -4.43
CA THR A 28 13.06 10.32 -4.74
C THR A 28 12.27 9.93 -3.51
N ARG A 29 11.43 10.85 -3.02
CA ARG A 29 10.44 10.51 -2.00
C ARG A 29 9.27 9.81 -2.65
N VAL A 30 8.93 8.63 -2.14
CA VAL A 30 7.75 7.87 -2.53
C VAL A 30 6.66 8.07 -1.48
N ALA A 31 5.50 8.55 -1.90
CA ALA A 31 4.34 8.73 -1.04
C ALA A 31 3.19 7.82 -1.51
N ILE A 32 2.56 7.13 -0.56
CA ILE A 32 1.44 6.22 -0.80
C ILE A 32 0.19 6.79 -0.15
N LEU A 33 -0.87 6.93 -0.93
CA LEU A 33 -2.23 7.16 -0.43
C LEU A 33 -3.06 5.93 -0.73
N HIS A 34 -3.44 5.19 0.32
CA HIS A 34 -4.31 4.01 0.22
C HIS A 34 -5.63 4.33 0.92
N VAL A 35 -6.73 4.26 0.19
CA VAL A 35 -8.07 4.61 0.67
C VAL A 35 -9.11 3.57 0.26
N PRO A 36 -10.24 3.47 0.97
CA PRO A 36 -11.31 2.59 0.56
C PRO A 36 -12.02 3.12 -0.68
N THR A 37 -12.67 2.23 -1.43
CA THR A 37 -13.76 2.61 -2.33
C THR A 37 -15.10 2.49 -1.59
N ALA A 38 -16.21 2.87 -2.23
CA ALA A 38 -17.54 2.63 -1.66
C ALA A 38 -17.78 1.14 -1.34
N ALA A 39 -17.27 0.24 -2.18
CA ALA A 39 -17.43 -1.21 -2.01
C ALA A 39 -16.61 -1.79 -0.86
N SER A 40 -15.56 -1.10 -0.40
CA SER A 40 -14.67 -1.59 0.66
C SER A 40 -14.78 -0.79 1.95
N LEU A 41 -15.72 0.15 2.05
CA LEU A 41 -15.78 1.12 3.13
C LEU A 41 -16.05 0.44 4.48
N ASP A 42 -17.02 -0.49 4.51
CA ASP A 42 -17.44 -1.19 5.74
C ASP A 42 -16.34 -2.11 6.30
N LEU A 43 -15.39 -2.51 5.45
CA LEU A 43 -14.27 -3.37 5.85
C LEU A 43 -12.99 -2.58 6.09
N TRP A 44 -13.00 -1.26 5.84
CA TRP A 44 -11.79 -0.45 5.86
C TRP A 44 -11.12 -0.44 7.24
N GLU A 45 -11.89 -0.24 8.30
CA GLU A 45 -11.34 -0.12 9.66
C GLU A 45 -10.60 -1.40 10.09
N SER A 46 -11.13 -2.58 9.74
CA SER A 46 -10.51 -3.86 10.07
C SER A 46 -9.32 -4.21 9.16
N ARG A 47 -9.35 -3.78 7.89
CA ARG A 47 -8.33 -4.15 6.89
C ARG A 47 -7.18 -3.14 6.77
N ALA A 48 -7.41 -1.87 7.08
CA ALA A 48 -6.39 -0.81 6.95
C ALA A 48 -5.07 -1.13 7.68
N PRO A 49 -5.06 -1.66 8.92
CA PRO A 49 -3.83 -2.04 9.59
C PRO A 49 -3.02 -3.13 8.85
N LEU A 50 -3.70 -4.04 8.13
CA LEU A 50 -3.05 -5.08 7.34
C LEU A 50 -2.33 -4.50 6.11
N TYR A 51 -2.90 -3.46 5.51
CA TYR A 51 -2.29 -2.76 4.40
C TYR A 51 -1.06 -1.98 4.84
N VAL A 52 -1.10 -1.32 6.01
CA VAL A 52 0.07 -0.64 6.60
C VAL A 52 1.24 -1.63 6.75
N ALA A 53 1.01 -2.77 7.39
CA ALA A 53 2.04 -3.79 7.55
C ALA A 53 2.59 -4.32 6.20
N SER A 54 1.73 -4.42 5.19
CA SER A 54 2.15 -4.85 3.85
C SER A 54 3.03 -3.80 3.15
N TRP A 55 2.72 -2.52 3.29
CA TRP A 55 3.54 -1.43 2.76
C TRP A 55 4.89 -1.32 3.47
N GLU A 56 4.93 -1.49 4.79
CA GLU A 56 6.18 -1.53 5.55
C GLU A 56 7.11 -2.63 5.03
N LEU A 57 6.60 -3.86 4.86
CA LEU A 57 7.36 -4.97 4.28
C LEU A 57 7.87 -4.67 2.87
N CYS A 58 7.04 -4.03 2.03
CA CYS A 58 7.42 -3.61 0.69
C CYS A 58 8.60 -2.63 0.73
N PHE A 59 8.51 -1.58 1.56
CA PHE A 59 9.55 -0.57 1.64
C PHE A 59 10.85 -1.11 2.24
N THR A 60 10.77 -1.94 3.28
CA THR A 60 11.96 -2.61 3.81
C THR A 60 12.65 -3.47 2.74
N SER A 61 11.87 -4.20 1.94
CA SER A 61 12.41 -5.05 0.87
C SER A 61 13.01 -4.23 -0.27
N LEU A 62 12.41 -3.08 -0.62
CA LEU A 62 12.92 -2.18 -1.66
C LEU A 62 14.30 -1.62 -1.27
N VAL A 63 14.46 -1.20 -0.02
CA VAL A 63 15.74 -0.69 0.52
C VAL A 63 16.81 -1.79 0.56
N ALA A 64 16.43 -3.05 0.80
CA ALA A 64 17.38 -4.16 0.86
C ALA A 64 17.98 -4.57 -0.51
N VAL A 65 17.41 -4.10 -1.62
CA VAL A 65 17.83 -4.43 -2.99
C VAL A 65 18.42 -3.22 -3.73
N ALA A 66 18.29 -2.01 -3.17
CA ALA A 66 18.84 -0.76 -3.69
C ALA A 66 20.28 -0.54 -3.21
#